data_AF-A0A7S2ZKA1-F1
#
_entry.id   AF-A0A7S2ZKA1-F1
#
_cell.length_a   1.000
_cell.length_b   1.000
_cell.length_c   1.000
_cell.angle_alpha   90.00
_cell.angle_beta   90.00
_cell.angle_gamma   90.00
#
_symmetry.space_group_name_H-M   'P 1'
#
loop_
_entity.id
_entity.type
_entity.pdbx_description
1 polymer ?
#
loop_
_entity_poly.entity_id
_entity_poly.type
_entity_poly.pdbx_seq_one_letter_code
_entity_poly.pdbx_strand_id
1 'polypeptide(L)'
;MTKNIEARGSPLMGLSAYPSAQSQKERFQKLNFNKVAAISMLEYYSKFVNASDKIRTNKLEPLDEIEEFELILEHYCTVWASRTNGDLAHIGGLFPTEAG
;
A
#
# COMPACT_ATOMS: atom_id res chain seq x y z
N MET A 1 1.37 -9.73 13.95
CA MET A 1 1.51 -10.43 12.64
C MET A 1 2.75 -11.32 12.55
N THR A 2 3.97 -10.79 12.68
CA THR A 2 5.24 -11.50 12.37
C THR A 2 5.41 -12.86 13.04
N LYS A 3 5.22 -12.94 14.37
CA LYS A 3 5.34 -14.19 15.15
C LYS A 3 4.38 -15.30 14.68
N ASN A 4 3.17 -14.94 14.26
CA ASN A 4 2.17 -15.90 13.77
C ASN A 4 2.59 -16.50 12.41
N ILE A 5 3.14 -15.68 11.51
CA ILE A 5 3.59 -16.16 10.20
C ILE A 5 4.88 -16.99 10.35
N GLU A 6 5.78 -16.56 11.22
CA GLU A 6 6.98 -17.31 11.58
C GLU A 6 6.66 -18.68 12.20
N ALA A 7 5.69 -18.76 13.10
CA ALA A 7 5.23 -20.02 13.70
C ALA A 7 4.67 -21.02 12.66
N ARG A 8 4.24 -20.53 11.48
CA ARG A 8 3.80 -21.36 10.34
C ARG A 8 4.95 -21.74 9.40
N GLY A 9 6.20 -21.46 9.77
CA GLY A 9 7.40 -21.76 8.98
C GLY A 9 7.69 -20.78 7.85
N SER A 10 7.11 -19.57 7.87
CA SER A 10 7.28 -18.57 6.81
C SER A 10 7.66 -17.19 7.38
N PRO A 11 8.90 -17.00 7.86
CA PRO A 11 9.30 -15.75 8.48
C PRO A 11 9.45 -14.62 7.44
N LEU A 12 8.98 -13.42 7.79
CA LEU A 12 9.04 -12.25 6.90
C LEU A 12 10.43 -11.59 6.93
N MET A 13 11.38 -12.15 6.18
CA MET A 13 12.80 -11.74 6.19
C MET A 13 13.04 -10.28 5.77
N GLY A 14 12.20 -9.72 4.91
CA GLY A 14 12.34 -8.35 4.44
C GLY A 14 11.71 -7.28 5.33
N LEU A 15 10.93 -7.68 6.34
CA LEU A 15 10.09 -6.75 7.11
C LEU A 15 10.93 -5.83 8.00
N SER A 16 11.97 -6.36 8.65
CA SER A 16 12.84 -5.56 9.53
C SER A 16 13.64 -4.49 8.77
N ALA A 17 14.02 -4.77 7.52
CA ALA A 17 14.75 -3.82 6.68
C ALA A 17 13.85 -2.70 6.12
N TYR A 18 12.57 -3.01 5.88
CA TYR A 18 11.63 -2.09 5.24
C TYR A 18 10.26 -2.11 5.95
N PRO A 19 10.17 -1.53 7.17
CA PRO A 19 8.99 -1.65 8.04
C PRO A 19 7.80 -0.77 7.63
N SER A 20 7.98 0.18 6.72
CA SER A 20 6.95 1.17 6.35
C SER A 20 6.85 1.40 4.84
N ALA A 21 5.72 1.93 4.37
CA ALA A 21 5.56 2.36 2.98
C ALA A 21 6.69 3.31 2.53
N GLN A 22 7.09 4.24 3.39
CA GLN A 22 8.20 5.16 3.13
C GLN A 22 9.55 4.44 2.99
N SER A 23 9.86 3.47 3.86
CA SER A 23 11.08 2.66 3.73
C SER A 23 11.09 1.82 2.45
N GLN A 24 9.93 1.38 1.97
CA GLN A 24 9.82 0.71 0.68
C GLN A 24 10.02 1.69 -0.48
N LYS A 25 9.49 2.92 -0.42
CA LYS A 25 9.79 3.98 -1.41
C LYS A 25 11.29 4.21 -1.52
N GLU A 26 11.96 4.39 -0.39
CA GLU A 26 13.41 4.61 -0.31
C GLU A 26 14.21 3.41 -0.86
N ARG A 27 13.75 2.19 -0.59
CA ARG A 27 14.34 0.97 -1.15
C ARG A 27 14.41 1.02 -2.68
N PHE A 28 13.30 1.39 -3.32
CA PHE A 28 13.26 1.46 -4.79
C PHE A 28 14.07 2.64 -5.33
N GLN A 29 14.09 3.78 -4.63
CA GLN A 29 14.95 4.91 -5.00
C GLN A 29 16.44 4.51 -4.97
N LYS A 30 16.87 3.77 -3.94
CA LYS A 30 18.25 3.21 -3.85
C LYS A 30 18.58 2.22 -4.96
N LEU A 31 17.58 1.61 -5.59
CA LEU A 31 17.72 0.71 -6.73
C LEU A 31 17.64 1.44 -8.09
N ASN A 32 17.87 2.75 -8.10
CA ASN A 32 17.89 3.63 -9.26
C ASN A 32 16.54 3.65 -10.02
N PHE A 33 15.42 3.62 -9.30
CA PHE A 33 14.12 3.97 -9.87
C PHE A 33 13.89 5.48 -9.75
N ASN A 34 13.60 6.11 -10.88
CA ASN A 34 13.53 7.56 -11.03
C ASN A 34 12.20 8.13 -10.55
N LYS A 35 11.11 7.36 -10.70
CA LYS A 35 9.76 7.70 -10.23
C LYS A 35 9.30 6.58 -9.29
N VAL A 36 9.05 6.91 -8.03
CA VAL A 36 8.63 5.93 -7.00
C VAL A 36 7.56 6.56 -6.13
N ALA A 37 6.47 5.83 -5.91
CA ALA A 37 5.54 6.15 -4.84
C ALA A 37 5.09 4.88 -4.12
N ALA A 38 4.67 5.09 -2.87
CA ALA A 38 4.22 4.05 -1.97
C ALA A 38 3.09 4.61 -1.10
N ILE A 39 2.08 3.79 -0.84
CA ILE A 39 0.90 4.15 -0.04
C ILE A 39 0.51 2.96 0.85
N SER A 40 0.02 3.22 2.06
CA SER A 40 -0.59 2.14 2.86
C SER A 40 -1.92 1.72 2.24
N MET A 41 -2.35 0.47 2.48
CA MET A 41 -3.64 0.02 2.00
C MET A 41 -4.79 0.77 2.70
N LEU A 42 -4.58 1.22 3.94
CA LEU A 42 -5.55 2.05 4.66
C LEU A 42 -5.73 3.41 3.98
N GLU A 43 -4.63 4.07 3.63
CA GLU A 43 -4.70 5.36 2.92
C GLU A 43 -5.33 5.18 1.53
N TYR A 44 -4.99 4.09 0.83
CA TYR A 44 -5.62 3.75 -0.45
C TYR A 44 -7.15 3.58 -0.31
N TYR A 45 -7.57 2.75 0.65
CA TYR A 45 -8.98 2.46 0.92
C TYR A 45 -9.76 3.72 1.33
N SER A 46 -9.16 4.58 2.13
CA SER A 46 -9.79 5.81 2.60
C SER A 46 -9.94 6.86 1.50
N LYS A 47 -8.91 7.06 0.67
CA LYS A 47 -8.88 8.15 -0.33
C LYS A 47 -9.43 7.78 -1.70
N PHE A 48 -9.24 6.54 -2.16
CA PHE A 48 -9.48 6.17 -3.56
C PHE A 48 -10.67 5.22 -3.74
N VAL A 49 -11.04 4.46 -2.71
CA VAL A 49 -12.22 3.60 -2.79
C VAL A 49 -13.47 4.43 -2.47
N ASN A 50 -14.32 4.59 -3.48
CA ASN A 50 -15.55 5.36 -3.38
C ASN A 50 -16.59 4.67 -2.46
N ALA A 51 -17.55 5.44 -1.95
CA ALA A 51 -18.58 4.92 -1.04
C ALA A 51 -19.44 3.80 -1.68
N SER A 52 -19.73 3.89 -2.98
CA SER A 52 -20.51 2.86 -3.67
C SER A 52 -19.82 1.50 -3.69
N ASP A 53 -18.49 1.45 -3.85
CA ASP A 53 -17.71 0.22 -3.84
C ASP A 53 -17.59 -0.34 -2.42
N LYS A 54 -17.44 0.52 -1.40
CA LYS A 54 -17.47 0.09 0.02
C LYS A 54 -18.80 -0.56 0.36
N ILE A 55 -19.92 0.09 0.02
CA ILE A 55 -21.28 -0.44 0.24
C ILE A 55 -21.51 -1.73 -0.55
N ARG A 56 -21.09 -1.79 -1.82
CA ARG A 56 -21.24 -2.98 -2.66
C ARG A 56 -20.48 -4.17 -2.06
N THR A 57 -19.27 -3.94 -1.55
CA THR A 57 -18.43 -5.00 -0.96
C THR A 57 -18.98 -5.46 0.38
N ASN A 58 -19.43 -4.55 1.25
CA ASN A 58 -20.06 -4.89 2.54
C ASN A 58 -21.38 -5.66 2.41
N LYS A 59 -22.02 -5.68 1.23
CA LYS A 59 -23.21 -6.51 0.97
C LYS A 59 -22.88 -7.99 0.73
N LEU A 60 -21.64 -8.30 0.36
CA LEU A 60 -21.20 -9.68 0.15
C LEU A 60 -20.96 -10.36 1.51
N GLU A 61 -20.28 -9.64 2.40
CA GLU A 61 -19.99 -10.06 3.76
C GLU A 61 -20.01 -8.80 4.65
N PRO A 62 -20.97 -8.68 5.59
CA PRO A 62 -21.02 -7.54 6.49
C PRO A 62 -19.77 -7.47 7.37
N LEU A 63 -19.13 -6.30 7.40
CA LEU A 63 -17.98 -6.03 8.27
C LEU A 63 -18.46 -5.30 9.52
N ASP A 64 -18.30 -5.93 10.68
CA ASP A 64 -18.62 -5.38 12.01
C ASP A 64 -17.37 -4.92 12.78
N GLU A 65 -16.21 -5.54 12.53
CA GLU A 65 -14.92 -5.21 13.15
C GLU A 65 -14.09 -4.20 12.32
N ILE A 66 -14.56 -2.96 12.23
CA ILE A 66 -13.90 -1.90 11.44
C ILE A 66 -12.46 -1.63 11.93
N GLU A 67 -12.25 -1.62 13.23
CA GLU A 67 -10.95 -1.30 13.85
C GLU A 67 -9.89 -2.35 13.51
N GLU A 68 -10.24 -3.64 13.53
CA GLU A 68 -9.34 -4.72 13.13
C GLU A 68 -9.03 -4.67 11.64
N PHE A 69 -10.03 -4.34 10.82
CA PHE A 69 -9.86 -4.15 9.39
C PHE A 69 -8.90 -3.00 9.08
N GLU A 70 -9.07 -1.84 9.72
CA GLU A 70 -8.15 -0.70 9.58
C GLU A 70 -6.73 -1.06 10.02
N LEU A 71 -6.60 -1.77 11.14
CA LEU A 71 -5.30 -2.26 11.62
C LEU A 71 -4.65 -3.17 10.59
N ILE A 72 -5.37 -4.12 10.00
CA ILE A 72 -4.83 -4.97 8.93
C ILE A 72 -4.38 -4.12 7.75
N LEU A 73 -5.21 -3.18 7.27
CA LEU A 73 -4.87 -2.34 6.12
C LEU A 73 -3.67 -1.42 6.36
N GLU A 74 -3.41 -1.01 7.60
CA GLU A 74 -2.23 -0.20 7.93
C GLU A 74 -0.91 -0.99 7.78
N HIS A 75 -0.96 -2.32 7.94
CA HIS A 75 0.21 -3.20 7.88
C HIS A 75 0.59 -3.64 6.46
N TYR A 76 -0.16 -3.23 5.43
CA TYR A 76 0.16 -3.50 4.04
C TYR A 76 0.36 -2.19 3.27
N CYS A 77 1.25 -2.21 2.29
CA CYS A 77 1.46 -1.08 1.39
C CYS A 77 1.56 -1.54 -0.06
N THR A 78 1.14 -0.67 -0.97
CA THR A 78 1.38 -0.84 -2.41
C THR A 78 2.49 0.12 -2.83
N VAL A 79 3.43 -0.37 -3.63
CA VAL A 79 4.55 0.40 -4.19
C VAL A 79 4.55 0.25 -5.69
N TRP A 80 4.71 1.36 -6.40
CA TRP A 80 4.88 1.35 -7.85
C TRP A 80 6.04 2.26 -8.21
N ALA A 81 6.88 1.78 -9.13
CA ALA A 81 8.14 2.39 -9.46
C ALA A 81 8.44 2.26 -10.96
N SER A 82 8.99 3.30 -11.57
CA SER A 82 9.44 3.29 -12.96
C SER A 82 10.86 3.84 -13.09
N ARG A 83 11.62 3.25 -14.02
CA ARG A 83 12.92 3.76 -14.49
C ARG A 83 12.80 4.61 -15.75
N THR A 84 11.64 4.62 -16.39
CA THR A 84 11.43 5.40 -17.60
C THR A 84 11.13 6.85 -17.25
N ASN A 85 11.73 7.78 -18.01
CA ASN A 85 11.39 9.20 -17.92
C ASN A 85 10.02 9.52 -18.53
N GLY A 86 9.40 8.54 -19.22
CA GLY A 86 8.07 8.67 -19.81
C GLY A 86 7.02 9.12 -18.81
N ASP A 87 6.06 9.91 -19.27
CA ASP A 87 5.00 10.42 -18.43
C ASP A 87 4.18 9.28 -17.83
N LEU A 88 4.23 9.17 -16.52
CA LEU A 88 3.30 8.35 -15.75
C LEU A 88 1.96 9.08 -15.57
N ALA A 89 1.75 10.18 -16.30
CA ALA A 89 0.50 10.93 -16.31
C ALA A 89 -0.71 10.05 -16.71
N HIS A 90 -0.52 8.98 -17.48
CA HIS A 90 -1.57 8.02 -17.82
C HIS A 90 -1.97 7.09 -16.67
N ILE A 91 -1.16 6.95 -15.63
CA ILE A 91 -1.56 6.38 -14.32
C ILE A 91 -2.02 7.49 -13.38
N GLY A 92 -2.83 8.40 -13.95
CA GLY A 92 -3.30 9.69 -13.44
C GLY A 92 -4.23 9.62 -12.23
N GLY A 93 -3.75 8.98 -11.17
CA GLY A 93 -4.42 8.88 -9.88
C GLY A 93 -3.59 8.11 -8.84
N LEU A 94 -2.55 7.37 -9.26
CA LEU A 94 -1.69 6.64 -8.33
C LEU A 94 -0.51 7.47 -7.83
N PHE A 95 0.09 8.30 -8.68
CA PHE A 95 1.07 9.28 -8.20
C PHE A 95 0.33 10.53 -7.72
N PRO A 96 0.47 10.95 -6.45
CA PRO A 96 0.03 12.29 -6.08
C PRO A 96 0.79 13.27 -6.98
N THR A 97 0.05 14.00 -7.81
CA THR A 97 0.60 15.18 -8.48
C THR A 97 0.99 16.13 -7.37
N GLU A 98 2.28 16.39 -7.21
CA GLU A 98 2.76 17.48 -6.37
C GLU A 98 2.15 18.77 -6.94
N ALA A 99 1.15 19.31 -6.23
CA ALA A 99 0.62 20.62 -6.51
C ALA A 99 1.74 21.63 -6.20
N GLY A 100 2.24 22.29 -7.24
CA GLY A 100 3.10 23.46 -7.12
C GLY A 100 2.35 24.69 -6.65
#